data_AF-A0A960TSP6-F1
#
_entry.id   AF-A0A960TSP6-F1
#
_cell.length_a   1.000
_cell.length_b   1.000
_cell.length_c   1.000
_cell.angle_alpha   90.00
_cell.angle_beta   90.00
_cell.angle_gamma   90.00
#
_symmetry.space_group_name_H-M   'P 1'
#
loop_
_entity.id
_entity.type
_entity.pdbx_description
1 polymer ?
#
loop_
_entity_poly.entity_id
_entity_poly.type
_entity_poly.pdbx_seq_one_letter_code
_entity_poly.pdbx_strand_id
1 'polypeptide(L)'
;MTIRYLDPLERAWTRARDLLLRPFDLRLWLIIGFTAWLARLWDGSLSGGDGGLDLHLDGRDESHGLIRVAVDRLVDVIDNPLSVFVVVVMLLLYLVVGAAIAWLASRGSFLFLDNVAHRRGRVSEPWDRLGRLGDSLFAWRVATQLLILPVALLLAAPLLALVASASHADGLFRGVGLALALPLGALGLLLGLAAAFVGFCTDQFVVPLMYRHDEGILPAWERFLPLLRRDLPSFLLVAVFYLALAMVVSAVVAAAGALTCCALFLVLAIPYVGTVVLLPVYVTARAFGPEFLAQFGPEFETWPAADPAPDPEPLPEAPEDSDPPQD
;
A
#
# COMPACT_ATOMS: atom_id res chain seq x y z
N MET A 1 -9.61 -20.97 -19.86
CA MET A 1 -10.12 -19.60 -19.67
C MET A 1 -9.10 -18.63 -20.25
N THR A 2 -9.53 -17.69 -21.09
CA THR A 2 -8.64 -16.67 -21.64
C THR A 2 -8.55 -15.53 -20.62
N ILE A 3 -7.44 -15.42 -19.91
CA ILE A 3 -7.25 -14.40 -18.88
C ILE A 3 -7.08 -13.06 -19.59
N ARG A 4 -7.97 -12.10 -19.29
CA ARG A 4 -7.93 -10.75 -19.85
C ARG A 4 -7.48 -9.78 -18.77
N TYR A 5 -6.54 -8.91 -19.12
CA TYR A 5 -5.97 -7.91 -18.20
C TYR A 5 -6.58 -6.52 -18.43
N LEU A 6 -6.99 -6.20 -19.66
CA LEU A 6 -7.55 -4.88 -19.99
C LEU A 6 -9.04 -4.77 -19.62
N ASP A 7 -9.84 -5.81 -19.85
CA ASP A 7 -11.28 -5.76 -19.54
C ASP A 7 -11.56 -5.48 -18.05
N PRO A 8 -10.86 -6.11 -17.07
CA PRO A 8 -11.02 -5.76 -15.66
C PRO A 8 -10.58 -4.33 -15.35
N LEU A 9 -9.55 -3.82 -16.04
CA LEU A 9 -9.10 -2.44 -15.88
C LEU A 9 -10.13 -1.44 -16.39
N GLU A 10 -10.74 -1.71 -17.54
CA GLU A 10 -11.80 -0.87 -18.09
C GLU A 10 -13.03 -0.82 -17.19
N ARG A 11 -13.43 -1.97 -16.63
CA ARG A 11 -14.52 -2.04 -15.63
C ARG A 11 -14.16 -1.28 -14.35
N ALA A 12 -12.94 -1.45 -13.85
CA ALA A 12 -12.44 -0.73 -12.68
C ALA A 12 -12.39 0.80 -12.91
N TRP A 13 -11.93 1.24 -14.08
CA TRP A 13 -11.90 2.65 -14.46
C TRP A 13 -13.31 3.22 -14.60
N THR A 14 -14.23 2.47 -15.21
CA THR A 14 -15.64 2.87 -15.34
C THR A 14 -16.27 3.06 -13.97
N ARG A 15 -16.03 2.12 -13.04
CA ARG A 15 -16.49 2.24 -11.65
C ARG A 15 -15.88 3.46 -10.95
N ALA A 16 -14.59 3.72 -11.12
CA ALA A 16 -13.92 4.88 -10.53
C ALA A 16 -14.50 6.20 -11.06
N ARG A 17 -14.73 6.27 -12.37
CA ARG A 17 -15.34 7.43 -13.04
C ARG A 17 -16.78 7.64 -12.56
N ASP A 18 -17.58 6.58 -12.48
CA ASP A 18 -18.97 6.69 -12.06
C ASP A 18 -19.06 7.11 -10.59
N LEU A 19 -18.19 6.58 -9.72
CA LEU A 19 -18.14 6.95 -8.30
C LEU A 19 -17.70 8.40 -8.07
N LEU A 20 -16.63 8.84 -8.75
CA LEU A 20 -15.97 10.10 -8.44
C LEU A 20 -16.47 11.28 -9.28
N LEU A 21 -16.94 11.03 -10.50
CA LEU A 21 -17.26 12.06 -11.48
C LEU A 21 -18.76 12.11 -11.83
N ARG A 22 -19.59 11.13 -11.41
CA ARG A 22 -21.02 11.04 -11.80
C ARG A 22 -21.93 10.49 -10.67
N PRO A 23 -22.43 11.35 -9.77
CA PRO A 23 -22.30 12.80 -9.70
C PRO A 23 -20.98 13.25 -9.03
N PHE A 24 -20.44 14.39 -9.44
CA PHE A 24 -19.31 15.01 -8.74
C PHE A 24 -19.80 15.65 -7.43
N ASP A 25 -19.42 15.06 -6.31
CA ASP A 25 -19.62 15.61 -4.96
C ASP A 25 -18.26 15.77 -4.27
N LEU A 26 -17.89 17.02 -3.96
CA LEU A 26 -16.64 17.34 -3.27
C LEU A 26 -16.56 16.69 -1.89
N ARG A 27 -17.68 16.57 -1.18
CA ARG A 27 -17.74 15.92 0.14
C ARG A 27 -17.41 14.44 0.00
N LEU A 28 -18.03 13.76 -0.96
CA LEU A 28 -17.74 12.36 -1.27
C LEU A 28 -16.28 12.18 -1.68
N TRP A 29 -15.76 13.06 -2.54
CA TRP A 29 -14.37 13.03 -3.00
C TRP A 29 -13.38 13.13 -1.84
N LEU A 30 -13.57 14.07 -0.92
CA LEU A 30 -12.70 14.26 0.25
C LEU A 30 -12.79 13.10 1.25
N ILE A 31 -13.98 12.52 1.44
CA ILE A 31 -14.17 11.36 2.34
C ILE A 31 -13.49 10.11 1.74
N ILE A 32 -13.69 9.84 0.44
CA ILE A 32 -13.02 8.71 -0.22
C ILE A 32 -11.50 8.96 -0.22
N GLY A 33 -11.06 10.19 -0.50
CA GLY A 33 -9.67 10.61 -0.41
C GLY A 33 -9.06 10.39 0.97
N PHE A 34 -9.81 10.68 2.04
CA PHE A 34 -9.41 10.37 3.41
C PHE A 34 -9.27 8.87 3.65
N THR A 35 -10.23 8.05 3.22
CA THR A 35 -10.12 6.60 3.38
C THR A 35 -9.00 5.98 2.54
N ALA A 36 -8.74 6.52 1.35
CA ALA A 36 -7.61 6.12 0.50
C ALA A 36 -6.27 6.50 1.13
N TRP A 37 -6.15 7.72 1.66
CA TRP A 37 -4.95 8.17 2.38
C TRP A 37 -4.68 7.31 3.61
N LEU A 38 -5.74 7.04 4.39
CA LEU A 38 -5.68 6.22 5.59
C LEU A 38 -5.24 4.79 5.24
N ALA A 39 -5.79 4.18 4.20
CA ALA A 39 -5.39 2.86 3.71
C ALA A 39 -3.90 2.79 3.30
N ARG A 40 -3.35 3.89 2.80
CA ARG A 40 -1.98 3.99 2.27
C ARG A 40 -0.95 4.51 3.26
N LEU A 41 -1.37 4.83 4.49
CA LEU A 41 -0.47 5.38 5.53
C LEU A 41 0.66 4.42 5.90
N TRP A 42 0.44 3.12 5.72
CA TRP A 42 1.44 2.07 5.93
C TRP A 42 2.41 1.89 4.75
N ASP A 43 1.95 2.10 3.51
CA ASP A 43 2.75 1.86 2.29
C ASP A 43 4.00 2.77 2.23
N GLY A 44 3.90 3.98 2.77
CA GLY A 44 5.00 4.95 2.84
C GLY A 44 5.98 4.74 4.01
N SER A 45 5.66 3.90 5.00
CA SER A 45 6.50 3.70 6.18
C SER A 45 7.65 2.71 5.95
N LEU A 46 7.61 1.93 4.87
CA LEU A 46 8.58 0.86 4.59
C LEU A 46 9.23 0.93 3.20
N SER A 47 8.66 1.72 2.29
CA SER A 47 9.33 2.14 1.07
C SER A 47 10.12 3.40 1.39
N GLY A 48 11.45 3.28 1.49
CA GLY A 48 12.37 4.34 1.91
C GLY A 48 12.37 5.57 1.02
N GLY A 49 11.34 6.41 1.15
CA GLY A 49 11.18 7.67 0.40
C GLY A 49 11.27 8.93 1.26
N ASP A 50 11.03 8.85 2.57
CA ASP A 50 10.98 10.04 3.45
C ASP A 50 11.95 9.97 4.65
N GLY A 51 12.75 8.91 4.71
CA GLY A 51 13.88 8.74 5.62
C GLY A 51 15.16 8.60 4.82
N GLY A 52 15.42 9.53 3.90
CA GLY A 52 16.71 9.64 3.25
C GLY A 52 17.78 9.88 4.31
N LEU A 53 18.52 8.82 4.65
CA LEU A 53 19.94 8.98 4.87
C LEU A 53 20.43 9.63 3.58
N ASP A 54 20.65 10.95 3.62
CA ASP A 54 21.18 11.74 2.52
C ASP A 54 22.60 11.24 2.25
N LEU A 55 22.70 10.13 1.53
CA LEU A 55 23.96 9.59 1.04
C LEU A 55 24.29 10.38 -0.20
N HIS A 56 24.82 11.58 0.02
CA HIS A 56 25.59 12.32 -0.96
C HIS A 56 26.78 11.43 -1.35
N LEU A 57 26.58 10.53 -2.32
CA LEU A 57 27.66 9.74 -2.91
C LEU A 57 28.40 10.64 -3.89
N ASP A 58 29.08 11.64 -3.34
CA ASP A 58 30.19 12.28 -4.01
C ASP A 58 31.42 11.37 -3.93
N GLY A 59 32.29 11.51 -4.91
CA GLY A 59 33.21 10.48 -5.38
C GLY A 59 34.02 9.71 -4.33
N ARG A 60 33.98 8.37 -4.48
CA ARG A 60 35.11 7.41 -4.37
C ARG A 60 35.88 7.25 -3.05
N ASP A 61 35.72 8.10 -2.04
CA ASP A 61 36.43 8.01 -0.74
C ASP A 61 35.53 8.00 0.52
N GLU A 62 34.21 8.28 0.42
CA GLU A 62 33.34 8.51 1.59
C GLU A 62 32.48 7.34 2.10
N SER A 63 32.47 6.18 1.45
CA SER A 63 31.68 5.03 1.94
C SER A 63 32.20 4.46 3.28
N HIS A 64 33.46 4.72 3.61
CA HIS A 64 34.11 4.31 4.86
C HIS A 64 33.88 5.26 6.04
N GLY A 65 33.46 6.49 5.76
CA GLY A 65 33.10 7.47 6.79
C GLY A 65 31.79 7.09 7.48
N LEU A 66 30.77 6.66 6.73
CA LEU A 66 29.42 6.46 7.25
C LEU A 66 29.30 5.31 8.26
N ILE A 67 29.94 4.17 7.99
CA ILE A 67 29.92 3.02 8.91
C ILE A 67 30.72 3.35 10.17
N ARG A 68 31.87 4.01 10.04
CA ARG A 68 32.67 4.44 11.20
C ARG A 68 31.94 5.49 12.01
N VAL A 69 31.37 6.51 11.37
CA VAL A 69 30.52 7.52 12.02
C VAL A 69 29.32 6.88 12.70
N ALA A 70 28.64 5.92 12.08
CA ALA A 70 27.53 5.20 12.70
C ALA A 70 27.98 4.38 13.93
N VAL A 71 29.13 3.71 13.84
CA VAL A 71 29.72 2.91 14.93
C VAL A 71 30.21 3.81 16.07
N ASP A 72 30.95 4.88 15.76
CA ASP A 72 31.45 5.85 16.74
C ASP A 72 30.28 6.55 17.44
N ARG A 73 29.23 6.93 16.71
CA ARG A 73 27.98 7.46 17.30
C ARG A 73 27.26 6.43 18.15
N LEU A 74 27.29 5.15 17.77
CA LEU A 74 26.68 4.08 18.57
C LEU A 74 27.45 3.87 19.87
N VAL A 75 28.79 3.92 19.82
CA VAL A 75 29.66 3.84 21.00
C VAL A 75 29.44 5.04 21.93
N ASP A 76 29.44 6.26 21.40
CA ASP A 76 29.15 7.50 22.15
C ASP A 76 27.76 7.47 22.82
N VAL A 77 26.78 6.88 22.14
CA VAL A 77 25.42 6.69 22.66
C VAL A 77 25.38 5.66 23.78
N ILE A 78 26.15 4.58 23.69
CA ILE A 78 26.21 3.50 24.69
C ILE A 78 26.97 3.95 25.95
N ASP A 79 28.02 4.75 25.80
CA ASP A 79 28.86 5.20 26.92
C ASP A 79 28.15 6.21 27.84
N ASN A 80 27.12 6.90 27.33
CA ASN A 80 26.34 7.86 28.09
C ASN A 80 24.97 7.26 28.49
N PRO A 81 24.69 6.99 29.79
CA PRO A 81 23.43 6.36 30.21
C PRO A 81 22.18 7.18 29.86
N LEU A 82 22.31 8.52 29.75
CA LEU A 82 21.22 9.40 29.35
C LEU A 82 20.91 9.28 27.85
N SER A 83 21.90 9.14 26.97
CA SER A 83 21.64 8.92 25.54
C SER A 83 21.07 7.54 25.26
N VAL A 84 21.51 6.50 25.97
CA VAL A 84 20.85 5.18 25.89
C VAL A 84 19.37 5.30 26.23
N PHE A 85 19.03 5.99 27.33
CA PHE A 85 17.64 6.21 27.71
C PHE A 85 16.85 6.95 26.62
N VAL A 86 17.39 8.05 26.08
CA VAL A 86 16.73 8.83 25.01
C VAL A 86 16.53 7.98 23.75
N VAL A 87 17.53 7.22 23.32
CA VAL A 87 17.43 6.36 22.12
C VAL A 87 16.41 5.25 22.32
N VAL A 88 16.39 4.61 23.50
CA VAL A 88 15.39 3.57 23.82
C VAL A 88 13.98 4.16 23.84
N VAL A 89 13.79 5.35 24.43
CA VAL A 89 12.49 6.04 24.45
C VAL A 89 12.05 6.42 23.03
N MET A 90 12.95 6.97 22.21
CA MET A 90 12.66 7.31 20.82
C MET A 90 12.34 6.09 19.96
N LEU A 91 13.06 4.99 20.15
CA LEU A 91 12.79 3.72 19.48
C LEU A 91 11.43 3.16 19.88
N LEU A 92 11.11 3.18 21.18
CA LEU A 92 9.81 2.72 21.68
C LEU A 92 8.67 3.59 21.14
N LEU A 93 8.85 4.92 21.13
CA LEU A 93 7.88 5.84 20.54
C LEU A 93 7.67 5.55 19.06
N TYR A 94 8.76 5.36 18.30
CA TYR A 94 8.70 5.00 16.89
C TYR A 94 7.93 3.70 16.65
N LEU A 95 8.18 2.66 17.45
CA LEU A 95 7.46 1.39 17.35
C LEU A 95 5.97 1.54 17.68
N VAL A 96 5.63 2.31 18.71
CA VAL A 96 4.22 2.56 19.10
C VAL A 96 3.49 3.36 18.01
N VAL A 97 4.10 4.42 17.50
CA VAL A 97 3.53 5.24 16.42
C VAL A 97 3.41 4.43 15.14
N GLY A 98 4.44 3.66 14.78
CA GLY A 98 4.41 2.77 13.62
C GLY A 98 3.32 1.72 13.72
N ALA A 99 3.15 1.09 14.89
CA ALA A 99 2.06 0.15 15.13
C ALA A 99 0.67 0.83 15.04
N ALA A 100 0.52 2.04 15.60
CA ALA A 100 -0.73 2.79 15.50
C ALA A 100 -1.05 3.16 14.04
N ILE A 101 -0.06 3.56 13.26
CA ILE A 101 -0.19 3.81 11.81
C ILE A 101 -0.59 2.53 11.08
N ALA A 102 0.06 1.40 11.36
CA ALA A 102 -0.26 0.11 10.74
C ALA A 102 -1.70 -0.34 11.04
N TRP A 103 -2.12 -0.15 12.28
CA TRP A 103 -3.46 -0.48 12.74
C TRP A 103 -4.49 0.39 12.02
N LEU A 104 -4.23 1.70 11.96
CA LEU A 104 -5.08 2.66 11.27
C LEU A 104 -5.19 2.29 9.78
N ALA A 105 -4.07 2.04 9.11
CA ALA A 105 -4.04 1.67 7.69
C ALA A 105 -4.73 0.34 7.37
N SER A 106 -4.68 -0.61 8.29
CA SER A 106 -5.40 -1.88 8.17
C SER A 106 -6.90 -1.66 8.18
N ARG A 107 -7.41 -0.81 9.08
CA ARG A 107 -8.83 -0.43 9.07
C ARG A 107 -9.20 0.39 7.83
N GLY A 108 -8.35 1.34 7.43
CA GLY A 108 -8.55 2.15 6.23
C GLY A 108 -8.71 1.35 4.94
N SER A 109 -7.97 0.26 4.81
CA SER A 109 -8.03 -0.62 3.65
C SER A 109 -9.42 -1.23 3.43
N PHE A 110 -10.16 -1.48 4.53
CA PHE A 110 -11.54 -1.96 4.49
C PHE A 110 -12.56 -0.83 4.32
N LEU A 111 -12.36 0.31 4.99
CA LEU A 111 -13.22 1.49 4.77
C LEU A 111 -13.17 1.96 3.32
N PHE A 112 -11.97 2.03 2.74
CA PHE A 112 -11.78 2.42 1.36
C PHE A 112 -12.44 1.41 0.41
N LEU A 113 -12.30 0.11 0.68
CA LEU A 113 -12.94 -0.92 -0.11
C LEU A 113 -14.47 -0.86 -0.03
N ASP A 114 -15.06 -0.67 1.16
CA ASP A 114 -16.51 -0.54 1.34
C ASP A 114 -17.07 0.69 0.60
N ASN A 115 -16.38 1.83 0.69
CA ASN A 115 -16.77 3.05 -0.01
C ASN A 115 -16.72 2.89 -1.54
N VAL A 116 -15.71 2.18 -2.06
CA VAL A 116 -15.61 1.86 -3.50
C VAL A 116 -16.65 0.83 -3.94
N ALA A 117 -16.96 -0.16 -3.09
CA ALA A 117 -17.94 -1.20 -3.38
C ALA A 117 -19.37 -0.64 -3.45
N HIS A 118 -19.79 0.07 -2.41
CA HIS A 118 -21.15 0.59 -2.22
C HIS A 118 -21.35 2.01 -2.78
N ARG A 119 -20.32 2.59 -3.40
CA ARG A 119 -20.35 3.95 -3.96
C ARG A 119 -20.83 5.02 -2.97
N ARG A 120 -20.37 4.93 -1.72
CA ARG A 120 -20.79 5.80 -0.61
C ARG A 120 -19.58 6.39 0.11
N GLY A 121 -19.79 7.49 0.83
CA GLY A 121 -18.78 8.13 1.67
C GLY A 121 -19.12 8.03 3.15
N ARG A 122 -19.20 6.80 3.69
CA ARG A 122 -19.51 6.58 5.12
C ARG A 122 -18.28 6.08 5.85
N VAL A 123 -18.00 6.68 7.01
CA VAL A 123 -16.81 6.33 7.81
C VAL A 123 -17.21 5.59 9.09
N SER A 124 -18.23 6.05 9.81
CA SER A 124 -18.60 5.49 11.12
C SER A 124 -19.14 4.06 11.05
N GLU A 125 -20.15 3.81 10.21
CA GLU A 125 -20.81 2.49 10.13
C GLU A 125 -19.83 1.36 9.71
N PRO A 126 -19.01 1.49 8.65
CA PRO A 126 -18.08 0.44 8.26
C PRO A 126 -16.91 0.26 9.24
N TRP A 127 -16.55 1.29 10.00
CA TRP A 127 -15.43 1.25 10.96
C TRP A 127 -15.66 0.24 12.08
N ASP A 128 -16.88 0.22 12.64
CA ASP A 128 -17.23 -0.71 13.71
C ASP A 128 -17.49 -2.11 13.15
N ARG A 129 -18.21 -2.20 12.02
CA ARG A 129 -18.54 -3.48 11.38
C ARG A 129 -17.30 -4.25 10.91
N LEU A 130 -16.35 -3.57 10.27
CA LEU A 130 -15.15 -4.19 9.67
C LEU A 130 -13.94 -4.17 10.62
N GLY A 131 -14.11 -3.69 11.86
CA GLY A 131 -13.03 -3.58 12.84
C GLY A 131 -12.31 -4.90 13.09
N ARG A 132 -13.08 -6.00 13.22
CA ARG A 132 -12.54 -7.35 13.42
C ARG A 132 -11.62 -7.81 12.27
N LEU A 133 -12.01 -7.51 11.03
CA LEU A 133 -11.22 -7.85 9.84
C LEU A 133 -9.94 -6.99 9.78
N GLY A 134 -10.07 -5.70 10.11
CA GLY A 134 -8.95 -4.77 10.24
C GLY A 134 -7.91 -5.22 11.27
N ASP A 135 -8.35 -5.71 12.43
CA ASP A 135 -7.47 -6.18 13.49
C ASP A 135 -6.74 -7.49 13.08
N SER A 136 -7.40 -8.39 12.35
CA SER A 136 -6.75 -9.58 11.78
C SER A 136 -5.69 -9.22 10.73
N LEU A 137 -5.95 -8.22 9.88
CA LEU A 137 -4.98 -7.74 8.88
C LEU A 137 -3.79 -7.03 9.54
N PHE A 138 -4.04 -6.24 10.59
CA PHE A 138 -3.00 -5.61 11.39
C PHE A 138 -2.07 -6.65 12.03
N ALA A 139 -2.63 -7.67 12.67
CA ALA A 139 -1.86 -8.75 13.30
C ALA A 139 -0.96 -9.46 12.27
N TRP A 140 -1.47 -9.70 11.06
CA TRP A 140 -0.66 -10.25 9.97
C TRP A 140 0.46 -9.31 9.54
N ARG A 141 0.18 -8.04 9.26
CA ARG A 141 1.20 -7.06 8.85
C ARG A 141 2.32 -6.93 9.88
N VAL A 142 1.97 -6.87 11.16
CA VAL A 142 2.95 -6.81 12.26
C VAL A 142 3.74 -8.12 12.35
N ALA A 143 3.09 -9.28 12.27
CA ALA A 143 3.77 -10.57 12.31
C ALA A 143 4.73 -10.76 11.13
N THR A 144 4.29 -10.39 9.91
CA THR A 144 5.11 -10.40 8.70
C THR A 144 6.32 -9.46 8.86
N GLN A 145 6.11 -8.26 9.41
CA GLN A 145 7.20 -7.31 9.64
C GLN A 145 8.20 -7.79 10.70
N LEU A 146 7.69 -8.37 11.79
CA LEU A 146 8.52 -8.92 12.87
C LEU A 146 9.32 -10.16 12.40
N LEU A 147 8.86 -10.84 11.36
CA LEU A 147 9.58 -11.95 10.71
C LEU A 147 10.61 -11.45 9.68
N ILE A 148 10.26 -10.48 8.84
CA ILE A 148 11.14 -9.98 7.77
C ILE A 148 12.31 -9.18 8.33
N LEU A 149 12.06 -8.31 9.32
CA LEU A 149 13.08 -7.41 9.88
C LEU A 149 14.34 -8.15 10.40
N PRO A 150 14.24 -9.19 11.24
CA PRO A 150 15.42 -9.91 11.71
C PRO A 150 16.13 -10.67 10.58
N VAL A 151 15.38 -11.24 9.62
CA VAL A 151 15.96 -11.93 8.46
C VAL A 151 16.72 -10.94 7.57
N ALA A 152 16.15 -9.77 7.33
CA ALA A 152 16.79 -8.69 6.58
C ALA A 152 18.07 -8.23 7.29
N LEU A 153 18.05 -8.02 8.61
CA LEU A 153 19.24 -7.63 9.38
C LEU A 153 20.33 -8.71 9.34
N LEU A 154 19.94 -9.99 9.48
CA LEU A 154 20.84 -11.13 9.43
C LEU A 154 21.53 -11.28 8.08
N LEU A 155 20.88 -10.88 6.98
CA LEU A 155 21.47 -10.88 5.64
C LEU A 155 22.25 -9.60 5.34
N ALA A 156 21.75 -8.45 5.80
CA ALA A 156 22.36 -7.14 5.53
C ALA A 156 23.69 -6.96 6.26
N ALA A 157 23.80 -7.33 7.54
CA ALA A 157 25.03 -7.16 8.31
C ALA A 157 26.26 -7.86 7.68
N PRO A 158 26.21 -9.18 7.35
CA PRO A 158 27.34 -9.83 6.68
C PRO A 158 27.57 -9.31 5.26
N LEU A 159 26.52 -8.95 4.53
CA LEU A 159 26.65 -8.34 3.20
C LEU A 159 27.45 -7.03 3.27
N LEU A 160 27.07 -6.14 4.19
CA LEU A 160 27.76 -4.86 4.41
C LEU A 160 29.21 -5.08 4.86
N ALA A 161 29.46 -6.04 5.76
CA ALA A 161 30.80 -6.39 6.18
C ALA A 161 31.67 -6.93 5.01
N LEU A 162 31.11 -7.80 4.17
CA LEU A 162 31.78 -8.34 2.99
C LEU A 162 32.11 -7.24 1.98
N VAL A 163 31.16 -6.37 1.67
CA VAL A 163 31.37 -5.23 0.76
C VAL A 163 32.41 -4.25 1.32
N ALA A 164 32.37 -3.97 2.62
CA ALA A 164 33.35 -3.11 3.29
C ALA A 164 34.76 -3.75 3.32
N SER A 165 34.85 -5.07 3.48
CA SER A 165 36.15 -5.77 3.44
C SER A 165 36.73 -5.83 2.03
N ALA A 166 35.89 -6.05 1.01
CA ALA A 166 36.32 -6.13 -0.39
C ALA A 166 36.76 -4.79 -0.96
N SER A 167 36.29 -3.67 -0.41
CA SER A 167 36.68 -2.32 -0.83
C SER A 167 38.09 -1.93 -0.37
N HIS A 168 38.58 -2.46 0.76
CA HIS A 168 39.93 -2.20 1.28
C HIS A 168 40.96 -3.27 0.88
N ALA A 169 40.52 -4.40 0.35
CA ALA A 169 41.38 -5.53 0.06
C ALA A 169 41.97 -5.46 -1.36
N ASP A 170 43.23 -5.86 -1.50
CA ASP A 170 43.89 -6.04 -2.79
C ASP A 170 43.81 -7.49 -3.28
N GLY A 171 43.76 -7.67 -4.62
CA GLY A 171 43.89 -8.96 -5.28
C GLY A 171 42.82 -10.00 -4.89
N LEU A 172 43.28 -11.15 -4.39
CA LEU A 172 42.46 -12.34 -4.13
C LEU A 172 41.34 -12.09 -3.11
N PHE A 173 41.61 -11.34 -2.04
CA PHE A 173 40.66 -11.11 -0.95
C PHE A 173 39.44 -10.29 -1.39
N ARG A 174 39.63 -9.32 -2.29
CA ARG A 174 38.53 -8.59 -2.93
C ARG A 174 37.69 -9.49 -3.82
N GLY A 175 38.33 -10.37 -4.58
CA GLY A 175 37.65 -11.37 -5.41
C GLY A 175 36.76 -12.30 -4.59
N VAL A 176 37.28 -12.82 -3.47
CA VAL A 176 36.54 -13.69 -2.55
C VAL A 176 35.38 -12.95 -1.87
N GLY A 177 35.62 -11.71 -1.40
CA GLY A 177 34.58 -10.90 -0.77
C GLY A 177 33.40 -10.60 -1.69
N LEU A 178 33.67 -10.21 -2.95
CA LEU A 178 32.63 -9.98 -3.95
C LEU A 178 31.93 -11.28 -4.39
N ALA A 179 32.67 -12.37 -4.53
CA ALA A 179 32.12 -13.67 -4.89
C ALA A 179 31.14 -14.21 -3.84
N LEU A 180 31.34 -13.89 -2.56
CA LEU A 180 30.41 -14.24 -1.46
C LEU A 180 29.29 -13.21 -1.29
N ALA A 181 29.56 -11.92 -1.51
CA ALA A 181 28.56 -10.87 -1.41
C ALA A 181 27.46 -11.00 -2.48
N LEU A 182 27.82 -11.40 -3.71
CA LEU A 182 26.86 -11.53 -4.82
C LEU A 182 25.73 -12.54 -4.55
N PRO A 183 25.99 -13.81 -4.19
CA PRO A 183 24.93 -14.78 -3.90
C PRO A 183 24.13 -14.40 -2.66
N LEU A 184 24.76 -13.81 -1.64
CA LEU A 184 24.08 -13.36 -0.42
C LEU A 184 23.13 -12.18 -0.71
N GLY A 185 23.58 -11.21 -1.50
CA GLY A 185 22.77 -10.10 -1.98
C GLY A 185 21.62 -10.57 -2.88
N ALA A 186 21.88 -11.52 -3.79
CA ALA A 186 20.85 -12.13 -4.63
C ALA A 186 19.79 -12.87 -3.80
N LEU A 187 20.19 -13.60 -2.75
CA LEU A 187 19.27 -14.24 -1.82
C LEU A 187 18.42 -13.21 -1.07
N GLY A 188 19.04 -12.14 -0.56
CA GLY A 188 18.32 -11.05 0.11
C GLY A 188 17.31 -10.37 -0.82
N LEU A 189 17.70 -10.10 -2.07
CA LEU A 189 16.81 -9.54 -3.10
C LEU A 189 15.65 -10.47 -3.40
N LEU A 190 15.90 -11.77 -3.57
CA LEU A 190 14.87 -12.76 -3.87
C LEU A 190 13.87 -12.91 -2.72
N LEU A 191 14.34 -12.94 -1.47
CA LEU A 191 13.48 -12.95 -0.29
C LEU A 191 12.67 -11.65 -0.16
N GLY A 192 13.29 -10.50 -0.42
CA GLY A 192 12.61 -9.20 -0.43
C GLY A 192 11.51 -9.14 -1.49
N LEU A 193 11.79 -9.61 -2.71
CA LEU A 193 10.80 -9.66 -3.79
C LEU A 193 9.66 -10.63 -3.47
N ALA A 194 9.96 -11.79 -2.88
CA ALA A 194 8.94 -12.73 -2.44
C ALA A 194 8.04 -12.12 -1.35
N ALA A 195 8.63 -11.45 -0.35
CA ALA A 195 7.88 -10.76 0.69
C ALA A 195 7.00 -9.62 0.12
N ALA A 196 7.54 -8.83 -0.80
CA ALA A 196 6.79 -7.77 -1.49
C ALA A 196 5.63 -8.35 -2.30
N PHE A 197 5.84 -9.48 -2.98
CA PHE A 197 4.78 -10.17 -3.72
C PHE A 197 3.69 -10.74 -2.81
N VAL A 198 4.05 -11.29 -1.65
CA VAL A 198 3.08 -11.74 -0.64
C VAL A 198 2.27 -10.55 -0.08
N GLY A 199 2.92 -9.43 0.21
CA GLY A 199 2.26 -8.19 0.61
C GLY A 199 1.27 -7.70 -0.46
N PHE A 200 1.74 -7.60 -1.71
CA PHE A 200 0.92 -7.25 -2.86
C PHE A 200 -0.31 -8.15 -3.00
N CYS A 201 -0.13 -9.47 -2.95
CA CYS A 201 -1.25 -10.42 -3.01
C CYS A 201 -2.21 -10.26 -1.83
N THR A 202 -1.70 -9.97 -0.64
CA THR A 202 -2.53 -9.70 0.54
C THR A 202 -3.45 -8.53 0.28
N ASP A 203 -2.90 -7.38 -0.12
CA ASP A 203 -3.67 -6.14 -0.25
C ASP A 203 -4.62 -6.16 -1.45
N GLN A 204 -4.19 -6.72 -2.59
CA GLN A 204 -4.97 -6.70 -3.83
C GLN A 204 -6.01 -7.82 -3.93
N PHE A 205 -5.76 -8.99 -3.32
CA PHE A 205 -6.63 -10.15 -3.50
C PHE A 205 -7.21 -10.67 -2.18
N VAL A 206 -6.37 -10.88 -1.17
CA VAL A 206 -6.81 -11.46 0.11
C VAL A 206 -7.74 -10.51 0.86
N VAL A 207 -7.46 -9.20 0.87
CA VAL A 207 -8.33 -8.22 1.54
C VAL A 207 -9.75 -8.19 0.94
N PRO A 208 -9.93 -8.15 -0.40
CA PRO A 208 -11.26 -8.35 -0.99
C PRO A 208 -11.94 -9.67 -0.64
N LEU A 209 -11.20 -10.78 -0.56
CA LEU A 209 -11.76 -12.08 -0.14
C LEU A 209 -12.23 -12.05 1.32
N MET A 210 -11.43 -11.45 2.22
CA MET A 210 -11.80 -11.24 3.63
C MET A 210 -13.09 -10.42 3.72
N TYR A 211 -13.22 -9.38 2.91
CA TYR A 211 -14.39 -8.52 2.88
C TYR A 211 -15.66 -9.25 2.39
N ARG A 212 -15.55 -10.10 1.36
CA ARG A 212 -16.69 -10.87 0.83
C ARG A 212 -17.18 -11.94 1.80
N HIS A 213 -16.26 -12.65 2.45
CA HIS A 213 -16.60 -13.81 3.27
C HIS A 213 -16.71 -13.51 4.77
N ASP A 214 -16.39 -12.28 5.20
CA ASP A 214 -16.32 -11.87 6.61
C ASP A 214 -15.43 -12.82 7.45
N GLU A 215 -14.31 -13.22 6.85
CA GLU A 215 -13.35 -14.18 7.40
C GLU A 215 -12.01 -13.53 7.72
N GLY A 216 -11.32 -14.08 8.72
CA GLY A 216 -9.96 -13.67 9.05
C GLY A 216 -8.97 -13.95 7.92
N ILE A 217 -7.76 -13.40 8.06
CA ILE A 217 -6.78 -13.43 6.98
C ILE A 217 -6.26 -14.84 6.64
N LEU A 218 -6.14 -15.73 7.64
CA LEU A 218 -5.66 -17.10 7.43
C LEU A 218 -6.63 -17.92 6.58
N PRO A 219 -7.94 -18.01 6.91
CA PRO A 219 -8.93 -18.63 6.03
C PRO A 219 -8.96 -18.04 4.61
N ALA A 220 -8.82 -16.71 4.49
CA ALA A 220 -8.80 -16.05 3.18
C ALA A 220 -7.55 -16.44 2.35
N TRP A 221 -6.38 -16.59 2.98
CA TRP A 221 -5.18 -17.12 2.34
C TRP A 221 -5.33 -18.58 1.94
N GLU A 222 -5.96 -19.42 2.77
CA GLU A 222 -6.23 -20.82 2.44
C GLU A 222 -7.11 -20.98 1.20
N ARG A 223 -8.04 -20.05 0.98
CA ARG A 223 -8.87 -20.00 -0.24
C ARG A 223 -8.11 -19.49 -1.46
N PHE A 224 -7.23 -18.50 -1.27
CA PHE A 224 -6.47 -17.88 -2.36
C PHE A 224 -5.28 -18.74 -2.83
N LEU A 225 -4.62 -19.46 -1.93
CA LEU A 225 -3.38 -20.18 -2.21
C LEU A 225 -3.51 -21.27 -3.29
N PRO A 226 -4.60 -22.07 -3.37
CA PRO A 226 -4.83 -23.00 -4.47
C PRO A 226 -4.92 -22.31 -5.83
N LEU A 227 -5.58 -21.14 -5.91
CA LEU A 227 -5.65 -20.34 -7.12
C LEU A 227 -4.27 -19.82 -7.52
N LEU A 228 -3.52 -19.26 -6.56
CA LEU A 228 -2.18 -18.73 -6.77
C LEU A 228 -1.23 -19.82 -7.28
N ARG A 229 -1.32 -21.04 -6.74
CA ARG A 229 -0.49 -22.18 -7.18
C ARG A 229 -0.88 -22.70 -8.55
N ARG A 230 -2.17 -22.66 -8.90
CA ARG A 230 -2.65 -23.11 -10.21
C ARG A 230 -2.22 -22.16 -11.33
N ASP A 231 -2.34 -20.85 -11.09
CA ASP A 231 -2.18 -19.81 -12.12
C ASP A 231 -1.13 -18.75 -11.74
N LEU A 232 -0.03 -19.16 -11.09
CA LEU A 232 1.06 -18.27 -10.61
C LEU A 232 1.55 -17.26 -11.67
N PRO A 233 1.79 -17.64 -12.94
CA PRO A 233 2.29 -16.70 -13.95
C PRO A 233 1.33 -15.54 -14.20
N SER A 234 0.02 -15.77 -14.08
CA SER A 234 -1.01 -14.76 -14.30
C SER A 234 -0.99 -13.72 -13.18
N PHE A 235 -0.86 -14.16 -11.93
CA PHE A 235 -0.72 -13.25 -10.78
C PHE A 235 0.61 -12.47 -10.82
N LEU A 236 1.69 -13.11 -11.26
CA LEU A 236 2.97 -12.43 -11.46
C LEU A 236 2.86 -11.36 -12.57
N LEU A 237 2.17 -11.66 -13.67
CA LEU A 237 1.94 -10.69 -14.75
C LEU A 237 1.10 -9.52 -14.23
N VAL A 238 0.07 -9.76 -13.40
CA VAL A 238 -0.67 -8.68 -12.73
C VAL A 238 0.25 -7.82 -11.85
N ALA A 239 1.13 -8.43 -11.05
CA ALA A 239 2.08 -7.65 -10.24
C ALA A 239 3.01 -6.77 -11.10
N VAL A 240 3.53 -7.32 -12.21
CA VAL A 240 4.33 -6.56 -13.19
C VAL A 240 3.50 -5.47 -13.87
N PHE A 241 2.23 -5.74 -14.16
CA PHE A 241 1.31 -4.76 -14.74
C PHE A 241 1.05 -3.57 -13.80
N TYR A 242 0.87 -3.82 -12.51
CA TYR A 242 0.78 -2.77 -11.50
C TYR A 242 2.06 -1.96 -11.39
N LEU A 243 3.22 -2.62 -11.44
CA LEU A 243 4.52 -1.93 -11.46
C LEU A 243 4.63 -1.03 -12.69
N ALA A 244 4.26 -1.52 -13.87
CA ALA A 244 4.24 -0.72 -15.10
C ALA A 244 3.27 0.46 -15.01
N LEU A 245 2.07 0.26 -14.46
CA LEU A 245 1.09 1.33 -14.23
C LEU A 245 1.64 2.39 -13.26
N ALA A 246 2.30 1.97 -12.17
CA ALA A 246 2.94 2.88 -11.23
C ALA A 246 4.08 3.69 -11.87
N MET A 247 4.88 3.06 -12.75
CA MET A 247 5.91 3.75 -13.54
C MET A 247 5.32 4.79 -14.49
N VAL A 248 4.21 4.47 -15.17
CA VAL A 248 3.52 5.43 -16.05
C VAL A 248 2.94 6.60 -15.26
N VAL A 249 2.24 6.32 -14.15
CA VAL A 249 1.65 7.37 -13.30
C VAL A 249 2.72 8.26 -12.72
N SER A 250 3.82 7.70 -12.20
CA SER A 250 4.94 8.49 -11.68
C SER A 250 5.64 9.32 -12.76
N ALA A 251 5.81 8.79 -13.97
CA ALA A 251 6.34 9.56 -15.10
C ALA A 251 5.42 10.73 -15.49
N VAL A 252 4.10 10.52 -15.51
CA VAL A 252 3.12 11.59 -15.79
C VAL A 252 3.16 12.66 -14.69
N VAL A 253 3.19 12.25 -13.42
CA VAL A 253 3.31 13.18 -12.28
C VAL A 253 4.63 13.95 -12.35
N ALA A 254 5.74 13.29 -12.67
CA ALA A 254 7.05 13.92 -12.80
C ALA A 254 7.08 14.94 -13.94
N ALA A 255 6.51 14.59 -15.10
CA ALA A 255 6.39 15.49 -16.23
C ALA A 255 5.50 16.71 -15.90
N ALA A 256 4.35 16.48 -15.25
CA ALA A 256 3.48 17.57 -14.79
C ALA A 256 4.17 18.47 -13.75
N GLY A 257 4.98 17.88 -12.87
CA GLY A 257 5.79 18.61 -11.88
C GLY A 257 6.88 19.48 -12.51
N ALA A 258 7.56 18.95 -13.53
CA ALA A 258 8.54 19.71 -14.29
C ALA A 258 7.89 20.87 -15.06
N LEU A 259 6.72 20.66 -15.66
CA LEU A 259 5.96 21.70 -16.40
C LEU A 259 5.41 22.80 -15.48
N THR A 260 5.13 22.49 -14.21
CA THR A 260 4.58 23.45 -13.24
C THR A 260 5.65 24.09 -12.35
N CYS A 261 6.93 24.05 -12.78
CA CYS A 261 8.06 24.65 -12.06
C CYS A 261 8.14 24.15 -10.60
N CYS A 262 8.01 22.83 -10.40
CA CYS A 262 8.04 22.17 -9.09
C CYS A 262 6.90 22.50 -8.12
N ALA A 263 6.00 23.44 -8.43
CA ALA A 263 4.87 23.77 -7.57
C ALA A 263 3.96 22.55 -7.33
N LEU A 264 3.77 21.71 -8.34
CA LEU A 264 3.00 20.47 -8.18
C LEU A 264 3.68 19.49 -7.23
N PHE A 265 5.02 19.41 -7.20
CA PHE A 265 5.71 18.56 -6.23
C PHE A 265 5.51 19.05 -4.79
N LEU A 266 5.51 20.37 -4.57
CA LEU A 266 5.22 20.93 -3.25
C LEU A 266 3.79 20.59 -2.79
N VAL A 267 2.82 20.62 -3.71
CA VAL A 267 1.42 20.26 -3.42
C VAL A 267 1.27 18.75 -3.17
N LEU A 268 1.93 17.91 -3.98
CA LEU A 268 1.88 16.46 -3.84
C LEU A 268 2.66 15.95 -2.63
N ALA A 269 3.67 16.69 -2.17
CA ALA A 269 4.43 16.40 -0.95
C ALA A 269 3.53 16.45 0.30
N ILE A 270 2.39 17.16 0.25
CA ILE A 270 1.38 17.09 1.31
C ILE A 270 0.65 15.74 1.17
N PRO A 271 0.83 14.77 2.10
CA PRO A 271 0.42 13.36 1.88
C PRO A 271 -1.07 13.18 1.57
N TYR A 272 -1.91 13.97 2.24
CA TYR A 272 -3.35 13.94 2.03
C TYR A 272 -3.73 14.52 0.65
N VAL A 273 -3.18 15.69 0.28
CA VAL A 273 -3.52 16.36 -0.98
C VAL A 273 -3.03 15.55 -2.17
N GLY A 274 -1.81 15.01 -2.12
CA GLY A 274 -1.32 14.10 -3.15
C GLY A 274 -2.25 12.89 -3.35
N THR A 275 -2.79 12.35 -2.26
CA THR A 275 -3.73 11.22 -2.33
C THR A 275 -5.07 11.61 -2.99
N VAL A 276 -5.60 12.78 -2.64
CA VAL A 276 -6.85 13.32 -3.16
C VAL A 276 -6.74 13.65 -4.66
N VAL A 277 -5.59 14.16 -5.12
CA VAL A 277 -5.33 14.45 -6.54
C VAL A 277 -5.25 13.16 -7.36
N LEU A 278 -4.59 12.13 -6.83
CA LEU A 278 -4.42 10.82 -7.49
C LEU A 278 -5.58 9.84 -7.21
N LEU A 279 -6.68 10.31 -6.62
CA LEU A 279 -7.81 9.49 -6.22
C LEU A 279 -8.39 8.61 -7.34
N PRO A 280 -8.58 9.08 -8.59
CA PRO A 280 -9.08 8.24 -9.67
C PRO A 280 -8.17 7.04 -9.95
N VAL A 281 -6.85 7.22 -9.84
CA VAL A 281 -5.86 6.13 -10.00
C VAL A 281 -6.00 5.14 -8.85
N TYR A 282 -6.09 5.61 -7.61
CA TYR A 282 -6.20 4.74 -6.45
C TYR A 282 -7.51 3.96 -6.38
N VAL A 283 -8.64 4.57 -6.74
CA VAL A 283 -9.93 3.88 -6.82
C VAL A 283 -9.89 2.80 -7.91
N THR A 284 -9.31 3.11 -9.07
CA THR A 284 -9.16 2.15 -10.17
C THR A 284 -8.25 0.99 -9.77
N ALA A 285 -7.09 1.27 -9.17
CA ALA A 285 -6.20 0.26 -8.64
C ALA A 285 -6.93 -0.61 -7.60
N ARG A 286 -7.68 0.00 -6.67
CA ARG A 286 -8.41 -0.75 -5.65
C ARG A 286 -9.51 -1.64 -6.22
N ALA A 287 -10.18 -1.20 -7.27
CA ALA A 287 -11.25 -1.94 -7.92
C ALA A 287 -10.74 -3.04 -8.86
N PHE A 288 -9.52 -2.92 -9.39
CA PHE A 288 -8.96 -3.86 -10.36
C PHE A 288 -8.76 -5.27 -9.77
N GLY A 289 -8.24 -5.39 -8.54
CA GLY A 289 -8.04 -6.70 -7.88
C GLY A 289 -9.34 -7.54 -7.80
N PRO A 290 -10.42 -6.99 -7.22
CA PRO A 290 -11.78 -7.53 -7.26
C PRO A 290 -12.27 -7.97 -8.67
N GLU A 291 -12.13 -7.09 -9.66
CA GLU A 291 -12.57 -7.34 -11.04
C GLU A 291 -11.75 -8.43 -11.75
N PHE A 292 -10.47 -8.56 -11.38
CA PHE A 292 -9.61 -9.62 -11.87
C PHE A 292 -9.98 -10.97 -11.26
N LEU A 293 -10.26 -11.01 -9.95
CA LEU A 293 -10.68 -12.22 -9.24
C LEU A 293 -12.01 -12.79 -9.76
N ALA A 294 -12.94 -11.92 -10.17
CA ALA A 294 -14.22 -12.33 -10.74
C ALA A 294 -14.10 -13.23 -11.98
N GLN A 295 -12.94 -13.26 -12.66
CA GLN A 295 -12.71 -14.15 -13.81
C GLN A 295 -12.54 -15.64 -13.42
N PHE A 296 -12.27 -15.93 -12.15
CA PHE A 296 -11.93 -17.30 -11.69
C PHE A 296 -13.12 -18.09 -11.15
N GLY A 297 -14.29 -17.46 -10.96
CA GLY A 297 -15.52 -18.12 -10.51
C GLY A 297 -16.48 -17.17 -9.78
N PRO A 298 -17.78 -17.51 -9.69
CA PRO A 298 -18.79 -16.72 -8.97
C PRO A 298 -18.51 -16.63 -7.46
N GLU A 299 -17.80 -17.61 -6.89
CA GLU A 299 -17.33 -17.54 -5.50
C GLU A 299 -16.36 -16.37 -5.25
N PHE A 300 -15.64 -15.90 -6.29
CA PHE A 300 -14.64 -14.83 -6.22
C PHE A 300 -15.16 -13.45 -6.67
N GLU A 301 -16.43 -13.35 -7.05
CA GLU A 301 -17.06 -12.09 -7.44
C GLU A 301 -17.27 -11.20 -6.21
N THR A 302 -16.34 -10.29 -5.92
CA THR A 302 -16.30 -9.56 -4.64
C THR A 302 -17.25 -8.37 -4.54
N TRP A 303 -17.86 -7.94 -5.64
CA TRP A 303 -18.81 -6.84 -5.63
C TRP A 303 -20.21 -7.31 -5.19
N PRO A 304 -20.92 -6.50 -4.38
CA PRO A 304 -22.36 -6.69 -4.21
C PRO A 304 -23.02 -6.65 -5.60
N ALA A 305 -24.08 -7.44 -5.80
CA ALA A 305 -25.00 -7.21 -6.92
C ALA A 305 -25.40 -5.74 -6.89
N ALA A 306 -25.33 -5.05 -8.03
CA ALA A 306 -25.59 -3.62 -8.10
C ALA A 306 -26.84 -3.28 -7.29
N ASP A 307 -26.71 -2.45 -6.25
CA ASP A 307 -27.87 -1.92 -5.56
C ASP A 307 -28.79 -1.33 -6.63
N PRO A 308 -30.09 -1.70 -6.66
CA PRO A 308 -31.03 -1.06 -7.55
C PRO A 308 -30.90 0.45 -7.33
N ALA A 309 -30.86 1.20 -8.43
CA ALA A 309 -30.76 2.66 -8.39
C ALA A 309 -31.70 3.19 -7.30
N PRO A 310 -31.27 4.15 -6.46
CA PRO A 310 -32.17 4.75 -5.49
C PRO A 310 -33.39 5.22 -6.27
N ASP A 311 -34.56 4.68 -5.91
CA ASP A 311 -35.83 5.13 -6.49
C ASP A 311 -35.84 6.65 -6.41
N PRO A 312 -36.18 7.35 -7.50
CA PRO A 312 -36.26 8.80 -7.47
C PRO A 312 -37.18 9.18 -6.32
N GLU A 313 -36.62 9.91 -5.36
CA GLU A 313 -37.30 10.45 -4.20
C GLU A 313 -38.63 11.03 -4.70
N PRO A 314 -39.79 10.54 -4.21
CA PRO A 314 -41.07 11.00 -4.72
C PRO A 314 -41.12 12.51 -4.52
N LEU A 315 -41.24 13.23 -5.64
CA LEU A 315 -41.40 14.67 -5.64
C LEU A 315 -42.49 15.01 -4.62
N PRO A 316 -42.29 16.03 -3.76
CA PRO A 316 -43.35 16.46 -2.85
C PRO A 316 -44.61 16.72 -3.69
N GLU A 317 -45.67 15.95 -3.40
CA GLU A 317 -46.96 16.09 -4.06
C GLU A 317 -47.33 17.56 -4.04
N ALA A 318 -47.53 18.12 -5.24
CA ALA A 318 -48.07 19.46 -5.38
C ALA A 318 -49.40 19.51 -4.59
N PRO A 319 -49.67 20.56 -3.81
CA PRO A 319 -50.90 20.64 -3.04
C PRO A 319 -52.09 20.49 -3.98
N GLU A 320 -52.88 19.46 -3.71
CA GLU A 320 -54.11 19.12 -4.41
C GLU A 320 -55.03 20.35 -4.41
N ASP A 321 -55.40 20.77 -5.62
CA ASP A 321 -56.26 21.92 -5.89
C ASP A 321 -57.56 21.75 -5.10
N SER A 322 -57.83 22.70 -4.21
CA SER A 322 -59.03 22.74 -3.39
C SER A 322 -60.28 22.78 -4.28
N ASP A 323 -61.10 21.74 -4.14
CA ASP A 323 -62.41 21.54 -4.76
C ASP A 323 -63.30 22.81 -4.66
N PRO A 324 -64.09 23.17 -5.69
CA PRO A 324 -64.93 24.36 -5.66
C PRO A 324 -66.19 24.06 -4.81
N PRO A 325 -66.65 24.99 -3.96
CA PRO A 325 -67.94 24.81 -3.30
C PRO A 325 -69.07 24.95 -4.32
N GLN A 326 -69.83 23.87 -4.48
CA GLN A 326 -71.18 23.89 -5.05
C GLN A 326 -72.15 24.46 -4.01
N ASP A 327 -72.71 25.63 -4.31
CA ASP A 327 -74.14 26.00 -4.21
C ASP A 327 -74.30 27.53 -4.33
#